data_AF-A0A7D4BTY3-F1
#
_entry.id   AF-A0A7D4BTY3-F1
#
_cell.length_a   1.000
_cell.length_b   1.000
_cell.length_c   1.000
_cell.angle_alpha   90.00
_cell.angle_beta   90.00
_cell.angle_gamma   90.00
#
_symmetry.space_group_name_H-M   'P 1'
#
loop_
_entity.id
_entity.type
_entity.pdbx_description
1 polymer ?
#
loop_
_entity_poly.entity_id
_entity_poly.type
_entity_poly.pdbx_seq_one_letter_code
_entity_poly.pdbx_strand_id
1 'polypeptide(L)'
;MLKKERRDGLNGQASATAGTGEKYNTSLSLNYRKGKLNAFGSYDFRRDRRRINGTLDQSTTANDTTLLLHQDRSGVNYQTSHAVRLGLDYGLTPSRP
;
A
#
# COMPACT_ATOMS: atom_id res chain seq x y z
N MET A 1 -41.47 21.20 6.24
CA MET A 1 -41.00 19.81 6.40
C MET A 1 -39.53 19.75 6.01
N LEU A 2 -38.63 19.38 6.93
CA LEU A 2 -37.20 19.34 6.65
C LEU A 2 -36.88 18.05 5.89
N LYS A 3 -36.70 18.13 4.57
CA LYS A 3 -36.24 17.00 3.75
C LYS A 3 -34.78 16.74 4.14
N LYS A 4 -34.54 15.74 4.97
CA LYS A 4 -33.19 15.30 5.34
C LYS A 4 -32.55 14.72 4.08
N GLU A 5 -31.90 15.58 3.29
CA GLU A 5 -30.97 15.18 2.25
C GLU A 5 -29.78 14.49 2.93
N ARG A 6 -29.96 13.22 3.29
CA ARG A 6 -28.82 12.34 3.27
C ARG A 6 -28.49 12.21 1.81
N ARG A 7 -27.37 12.81 1.41
CA ARG A 7 -26.84 12.71 0.05
C ARG A 7 -26.45 11.26 -0.19
N ASP A 8 -27.46 10.47 -0.53
CA ASP A 8 -27.27 9.20 -1.22
C ASP A 8 -26.50 9.52 -2.50
N GLY A 9 -25.43 8.79 -2.74
CA GLY A 9 -24.51 9.18 -3.78
C GLY A 9 -23.26 8.32 -3.84
N LEU A 10 -22.59 8.46 -4.98
CA LEU A 10 -21.29 7.88 -5.25
C LEU A 10 -20.25 9.00 -5.11
N ASN A 11 -19.23 8.76 -4.29
CA ASN A 11 -18.04 9.60 -4.20
C ASN A 11 -16.80 8.75 -4.46
N GLY A 12 -15.79 9.35 -5.07
CA GLY A 12 -14.58 8.63 -5.43
C GLY A 12 -13.38 9.54 -5.52
N GLN A 13 -12.20 8.94 -5.43
CA GLN A 13 -10.93 9.62 -5.61
C GLN A 13 -9.96 8.70 -6.33
N ALA A 14 -9.25 9.26 -7.31
CA ALA A 14 -8.14 8.63 -7.98
C ALA A 14 -6.89 9.49 -7.79
N SER A 15 -5.74 8.86 -7.62
CA SER A 15 -4.46 9.54 -7.57
C SER A 15 -3.37 8.74 -8.28
N ALA A 16 -2.41 9.46 -8.84
CA ALA A 16 -1.21 8.88 -9.43
C ALA A 16 -0.01 9.75 -9.03
N THR A 17 1.11 9.11 -8.68
CA THR A 17 2.34 9.79 -8.27
C THR A 17 3.52 9.09 -8.93
N ALA A 18 4.39 9.89 -9.54
CA ALA A 18 5.68 9.46 -10.07
C ALA A 18 6.80 10.17 -9.31
N GLY A 19 7.82 9.42 -8.92
CA GLY A 19 8.97 9.93 -8.17
C GLY A 19 10.30 9.49 -8.78
N THR A 20 11.38 10.12 -8.32
CA THR A 20 12.74 9.87 -8.79
C THR A 20 13.17 8.42 -8.52
N GLY A 21 13.87 7.82 -9.49
CA GLY A 21 14.35 6.44 -9.37
C GLY A 21 13.29 5.38 -9.66
N GLU A 22 12.44 5.60 -10.67
CA GLU A 22 11.44 4.63 -11.18
C GLU A 22 10.43 4.20 -10.09
N LYS A 23 9.90 5.18 -9.38
CA LYS A 23 8.89 4.97 -8.33
C LYS A 23 7.54 5.46 -8.81
N TYR A 24 6.55 4.56 -8.80
CA TYR A 24 5.20 4.83 -9.25
C TYR A 24 4.20 4.38 -8.19
N ASN A 25 3.19 5.19 -7.93
CA ASN A 25 2.07 4.85 -7.08
C ASN A 25 0.78 5.30 -7.77
N THR A 26 -0.24 4.45 -7.76
CA THR A 26 -1.58 4.77 -8.25
C THR A 26 -2.60 4.24 -7.28
N SER A 27 -3.58 5.05 -6.92
CA SER A 27 -4.69 4.63 -6.07
C SER A 27 -6.04 5.02 -6.67
N LEU A 28 -7.02 4.17 -6.46
CA LEU A 28 -8.40 4.41 -6.80
C LEU A 28 -9.26 4.02 -5.61
N SER A 29 -10.20 4.88 -5.23
CA SER A 29 -11.15 4.62 -4.16
C SER A 29 -12.54 5.09 -4.57
N LEU A 30 -13.55 4.29 -4.20
CA LEU A 30 -14.96 4.53 -4.46
C LEU A 30 -15.74 4.25 -3.17
N ASN A 31 -16.73 5.09 -2.93
CA ASN A 31 -17.68 4.95 -1.83
C ASN A 31 -19.09 5.24 -2.36
N TYR A 32 -20.01 4.35 -2.03
CA TYR A 32 -21.41 4.43 -2.41
C TYR A 32 -22.28 4.36 -1.16
N ARG A 33 -23.07 5.40 -0.93
CA ARG A 33 -23.99 5.46 0.20
C ARG A 33 -25.44 5.48 -0.29
N LYS A 34 -26.27 4.63 0.31
CA LYS A 34 -27.73 4.62 0.11
C LYS A 34 -28.45 4.40 1.43
N GLY A 35 -29.06 5.45 1.96
CA GLY A 35 -29.81 5.44 3.21
C GLY A 35 -28.95 5.06 4.42
N LYS A 36 -29.13 3.83 4.91
CA LYS A 36 -28.37 3.26 6.03
C LYS A 36 -27.20 2.37 5.61
N LEU A 37 -27.09 2.07 4.32
CA LEU A 37 -26.03 1.26 3.73
C LEU A 37 -24.92 2.15 3.19
N ASN A 38 -23.68 1.76 3.45
CA ASN A 38 -22.48 2.35 2.88
C ASN A 38 -21.62 1.20 2.33
N ALA A 39 -21.21 1.29 1.08
CA ALA A 39 -20.28 0.34 0.46
C ALA A 39 -19.04 1.09 0.00
N PHE A 40 -17.87 0.52 0.17
CA PHE A 40 -16.64 1.13 -0.30
C PHE A 40 -15.66 0.09 -0.85
N GLY A 41 -14.84 0.56 -1.77
CA GLY A 41 -13.76 -0.22 -2.36
C GLY A 41 -12.58 0.67 -2.70
N SER A 42 -11.37 0.13 -2.58
CA SER A 42 -10.16 0.77 -3.09
C SER A 42 -9.19 -0.24 -3.69
N TYR A 43 -8.39 0.24 -4.64
CA TYR A 43 -7.30 -0.47 -5.25
C TYR A 43 -6.06 0.43 -5.29
N ASP A 44 -4.96 -0.08 -4.76
CA ASP A 44 -3.67 0.59 -4.72
C ASP A 44 -2.64 -0.26 -5.45
N PHE A 45 -1.89 0.39 -6.33
CA PHE A 45 -0.76 -0.21 -7.03
C PHE A 45 0.48 0.64 -6.79
N ARG A 46 1.60 -0.03 -6.52
CA ARG A 46 2.88 0.62 -6.32
C ARG A 46 4.00 -0.19 -6.93
N ARG A 47 4.91 0.50 -7.61
CA ARG A 47 6.17 -0.04 -8.13
C ARG A 47 7.32 0.82 -7.67
N ASP A 48 8.34 0.21 -7.09
CA ASP A 48 9.49 0.91 -6.50
C ASP A 48 10.77 0.16 -6.88
N ARG A 49 11.76 0.91 -7.38
CA ARG A 49 13.12 0.40 -7.57
C ARG A 49 14.01 0.88 -6.43
N ARG A 50 14.66 -0.08 -5.75
CA ARG A 50 15.57 0.17 -4.63
C ARG A 50 16.96 -0.33 -4.97
N ARG A 51 17.97 0.52 -4.77
CA ARG A 51 19.36 0.06 -4.77
C ARG A 51 19.68 -0.49 -3.39
N ILE A 52 20.39 -1.61 -3.35
CA ILE A 52 20.85 -2.27 -2.14
C ILE A 52 22.35 -2.41 -2.25
N ASN A 53 23.06 -1.96 -1.22
CA ASN A 53 24.48 -2.20 -1.06
C ASN A 53 24.69 -2.82 0.33
N GLY A 54 25.68 -3.70 0.46
CA GLY A 54 26.05 -4.30 1.74
C GLY A 54 27.44 -4.92 1.67
N THR A 55 28.11 -4.98 2.81
CA THR A 55 29.43 -5.60 2.97
C THR A 55 29.31 -6.70 4.01
N LEU A 56 29.98 -7.82 3.77
CA LEU A 56 30.04 -8.97 4.65
C LEU A 56 31.51 -9.29 4.95
N ASP A 57 31.85 -9.24 6.23
CA ASP A 57 33.10 -9.74 6.77
C ASP A 57 32.79 -11.01 7.58
N GLN A 58 33.39 -12.13 7.18
CA GLN A 58 33.22 -13.42 7.86
C GLN A 58 34.59 -14.03 8.17
N SER A 59 34.79 -14.40 9.43
CA SER A 59 35.94 -15.19 9.87
C SER A 59 35.46 -16.57 10.28
N THR A 60 36.02 -17.61 9.68
CA THR A 60 35.75 -19.01 10.04
C THR A 60 37.05 -19.62 10.52
N THR A 61 37.09 -20.07 11.77
CA THR A 61 38.25 -20.79 12.32
C THR A 61 37.91 -22.27 12.39
N ALA A 62 38.71 -23.11 11.75
CA ALA A 62 38.59 -24.57 11.81
C ALA A 62 39.99 -25.18 11.95
N ASN A 63 40.14 -26.08 12.93
CA ASN A 63 41.44 -26.58 13.39
C ASN A 63 42.38 -25.40 13.72
N ASP A 64 43.54 -25.32 13.07
CA ASP A 64 44.56 -24.26 13.26
C ASP A 64 44.57 -23.21 12.12
N THR A 65 43.53 -23.16 11.29
CA THR A 65 43.45 -22.23 10.15
C THR A 65 42.28 -21.27 10.29
N THR A 66 42.57 -19.99 10.11
CA THR A 66 41.55 -18.93 10.03
C THR A 66 41.32 -18.57 8.57
N LEU A 67 40.08 -18.74 8.11
CA LEU A 67 39.63 -18.28 6.81
C LEU A 67 38.93 -16.93 6.97
N LEU A 68 39.43 -15.91 6.27
CA LEU A 68 38.81 -14.59 6.20
C LEU A 68 38.12 -14.44 4.85
N LEU A 69 36.85 -14.06 4.88
CA LEU A 69 36.04 -13.73 3.72
C LEU A 69 35.58 -12.28 3.83
N HIS A 70 35.97 -11.47 2.86
CA HIS A 70 35.45 -10.13 2.65
C HIS A 70 34.62 -10.12 1.37
N GLN A 71 33.39 -9.62 1.45
CA GLN A 71 32.48 -9.58 0.31
C GLN A 71 31.72 -8.27 0.24
N ASP A 72 31.85 -7.56 -0.87
CA ASP A 72 30.99 -6.44 -1.23
C ASP A 72 29.84 -6.91 -2.12
N ARG A 73 28.63 -6.45 -1.81
CA ARG A 73 27.41 -6.74 -2.55
C ARG A 73 26.75 -5.43 -2.96
N SER A 74 26.47 -5.29 -4.24
CA SER A 74 25.54 -4.29 -4.76
C SER A 74 24.41 -4.97 -5.53
N GLY A 75 23.25 -4.35 -5.58
CA GLY A 75 22.07 -4.92 -6.21
C GLY A 75 20.96 -3.90 -6.42
N VAL A 76 19.99 -4.30 -7.24
CA VAL A 76 18.77 -3.53 -7.48
C VAL A 76 17.59 -4.45 -7.24
N ASN A 77 16.71 -4.06 -6.31
CA ASN A 77 15.44 -4.73 -6.07
C ASN A 77 14.31 -3.94 -6.72
N TYR A 78 13.45 -4.66 -7.43
CA TYR A 78 12.18 -4.14 -7.92
C TYR A 78 11.07 -4.70 -7.04
N GLN A 79 10.30 -3.80 -6.42
CA GLN A 79 9.16 -4.17 -5.61
C GLN A 79 7.89 -3.69 -6.27
N THR A 80 6.99 -4.62 -6.54
CA THR A 80 5.64 -4.35 -7.04
C THR A 80 4.66 -4.82 -5.98
N SER A 81 3.69 -3.99 -5.64
CA SER A 81 2.66 -4.30 -4.65
C SER A 81 1.28 -3.87 -5.16
N HIS A 82 0.31 -4.73 -4.89
CA HIS A 82 -1.10 -4.51 -5.17
C HIS A 82 -1.85 -4.67 -3.84
N ALA A 83 -2.74 -3.72 -3.52
CA ALA A 83 -3.62 -3.83 -2.38
C ALA A 83 -5.06 -3.54 -2.82
N VAL A 84 -5.98 -4.38 -2.37
CA VAL A 84 -7.42 -4.22 -2.61
C VAL A 84 -8.09 -4.16 -1.24
N ARG A 85 -9.00 -3.21 -1.06
CA ARG A 85 -9.87 -3.14 0.13
C ARG A 85 -11.32 -3.05 -0.32
N LEU A 86 -12.18 -3.81 0.33
CA LEU A 86 -13.63 -3.76 0.15
C LEU A 86 -14.28 -3.72 1.53
N GLY A 87 -15.40 -3.03 1.66
CA GLY A 87 -16.13 -2.97 2.93
C GLY A 87 -17.57 -2.50 2.75
N LEU A 88 -18.38 -2.85 3.76
CA LEU A 88 -19.80 -2.54 3.85
C LEU A 88 -20.11 -2.13 5.29
N ASP A 89 -20.77 -0.99 5.46
CA ASP A 89 -21.30 -0.55 6.75
C ASP A 89 -22.82 -0.49 6.68
N TYR A 90 -23.47 -0.92 7.76
CA TYR A 90 -24.92 -0.79 7.93
C TYR A 90 -25.25 -0.09 9.25
N GLY A 91 -25.98 1.02 9.17
CA GLY A 91 -26.40 1.78 10.35
C GLY A 91 -27.56 1.10 11.09
N LEU A 92 -27.28 0.54 12.27
CA LEU A 92 -28.29 -0.14 13.12
C LEU A 92 -29.23 0.82 13.86
N THR A 93 -28.86 2.09 14.04
CA THR A 93 -29.70 3.07 14.74
C THR A 93 -30.81 3.66 13.84
N PRO A 94 -31.97 4.03 14.42
CA PRO A 94 -32.82 5.03 13.79
C PRO A 94 -32.01 6.31 13.84
N SER A 95 -31.39 6.61 12.72
CA SER A 95 -30.72 7.85 12.43
C SER A 95 -31.62 9.03 12.83
N ARG A 96 -31.41 9.56 14.04
CA ARG A 96 -32.23 10.61 14.66
C ARG A 96 -32.35 11.81 13.71
N PRO A 97 -33.50 12.52 13.70
CA PRO A 97 -33.75 13.67 12.84
C PRO A 97 -32.72 14.77 13.00
#